data_AF-A0A349S3G6-F1
#
_entry.id   AF-A0A349S3G6-F1
#
_cell.length_a   1.000
_cell.length_b   1.000
_cell.length_c   1.000
_cell.angle_alpha   90.00
_cell.angle_beta   90.00
_cell.angle_gamma   90.00
#
_symmetry.space_group_name_H-M   'P 1'
#
loop_
_entity.id
_entity.type
_entity.pdbx_description
1 polymer ?
#
loop_
_entity_poly.entity_id
_entity_poly.type
_entity_poly.pdbx_seq_one_letter_code
_entity_poly.pdbx_strand_id
1 'polypeptide(L)'
;MKFNSEDDAKKYADNIMIGHIQLHEAEHLIDRYKSYQESAHNLEDKEFWRRAIQDLDDHINSDELKEGKYPKGINTLIIEMIDWRAAMYAFQHAESSPKPFQEHAFYAQWFMGGTYVIFCILGKLVSKHSQDKSLRRLWTEVSHYIKCSGLCSKDEVEIIDNKMQRTEGHFTNQNSSMMRFRNKVIAHNEGYPIVKWVEIDEDIKLLCRIWALITMWSSIGITEPFRPSQQAFSGLDSIFTPLEIRALSEQHNIYIEKVESWCTHSLVDNSKVSKRSPFRKISVSTEVH
;
A
#
# COMPACT_ATOMS: atom_id res chain seq x y z
N MET A 1 -6.24 -21.53 -5.30
CA MET A 1 -7.01 -21.29 -6.55
C MET A 1 -6.22 -21.90 -7.71
N LYS A 2 -6.86 -22.26 -8.82
CA LYS A 2 -6.16 -22.64 -10.07
C LYS A 2 -6.63 -21.69 -11.17
N PHE A 3 -5.70 -20.99 -11.80
CA PHE A 3 -6.00 -20.09 -12.92
C PHE A 3 -5.80 -20.83 -14.24
N ASN A 4 -6.59 -20.48 -15.26
CA ASN A 4 -6.49 -21.10 -16.58
C ASN A 4 -5.28 -20.57 -17.36
N SER A 5 -4.81 -19.37 -17.04
CA SER A 5 -3.63 -18.73 -17.63
C SER A 5 -2.93 -17.81 -16.63
N GLU A 6 -1.69 -17.39 -16.94
CA GLU A 6 -0.99 -16.34 -16.16
C GLU A 6 -1.72 -14.99 -16.25
N ASP A 7 -2.30 -14.67 -17.41
CA ASP A 7 -3.04 -13.43 -17.60
C ASP A 7 -4.30 -13.38 -16.72
N ASP A 8 -4.99 -14.51 -16.53
CA ASP A 8 -6.11 -14.61 -15.58
C ASP A 8 -5.64 -14.38 -14.14
N ALA A 9 -4.45 -14.87 -13.79
CA ALA A 9 -3.86 -14.64 -12.47
C ALA A 9 -3.47 -13.17 -12.27
N LYS A 10 -2.97 -12.48 -13.30
CA LYS A 10 -2.66 -11.04 -13.26
C LYS A 10 -3.93 -10.21 -13.10
N LYS A 11 -4.98 -10.48 -13.88
CA LYS A 11 -6.30 -9.83 -13.75
C LYS A 11 -6.88 -10.01 -12.35
N TYR A 12 -6.80 -11.24 -11.81
CA TYR A 12 -7.21 -11.50 -10.44
C TYR A 12 -6.43 -10.67 -9.41
N ALA A 13 -5.10 -10.59 -9.56
CA ALA A 13 -4.26 -9.80 -8.68
C ALA A 13 -4.61 -8.31 -8.76
N ASP A 14 -4.74 -7.74 -9.96
CA ASP A 14 -5.09 -6.33 -10.16
C ASP A 14 -6.44 -5.99 -9.53
N ASN A 15 -7.46 -6.85 -9.68
CA ASN A 15 -8.78 -6.66 -9.08
C ASN A 15 -8.72 -6.61 -7.54
N ILE A 16 -7.87 -7.43 -6.91
CA ILE A 16 -7.69 -7.41 -5.45
C ILE A 16 -6.85 -6.19 -5.01
N MET A 17 -5.87 -5.81 -5.81
CA MET A 17 -4.94 -4.73 -5.50
C MET A 17 -5.61 -3.37 -5.57
N ILE A 18 -6.37 -3.11 -6.64
CA ILE A 18 -7.14 -1.86 -6.82
C ILE A 18 -8.30 -1.80 -5.83
N GLY A 19 -8.95 -2.93 -5.56
CA GLY A 19 -10.19 -2.97 -4.79
C GLY A 19 -11.37 -2.42 -5.59
N HIS A 20 -12.45 -2.07 -4.91
CA HIS A 20 -13.62 -1.49 -5.58
C HIS A 20 -13.38 -0.01 -5.86
N ILE A 21 -13.58 0.38 -7.12
CA ILE A 21 -13.67 1.78 -7.53
C ILE A 21 -15.01 2.32 -7.03
N GLN A 22 -15.02 3.48 -6.34
CA GLN A 22 -16.26 4.10 -5.90
C GLN A 22 -17.09 4.60 -7.10
N LEU A 23 -18.41 4.71 -6.96
CA LEU A 23 -19.30 5.12 -8.05
C LEU A 23 -18.80 6.41 -8.75
N HIS A 24 -18.49 7.45 -7.97
CA HIS A 24 -18.01 8.72 -8.51
C HIS A 24 -16.64 8.62 -9.22
N GLU A 25 -15.75 7.75 -8.75
CA GLU A 25 -14.46 7.49 -9.38
C GLU A 25 -14.62 6.67 -10.67
N ALA A 26 -15.56 5.72 -10.68
CA ALA A 26 -15.88 4.90 -11.84
C ALA A 26 -16.50 5.76 -12.95
N GLU A 27 -17.44 6.64 -12.60
CA GLU A 27 -18.02 7.61 -13.53
C GLU A 27 -16.94 8.53 -14.13
N HIS A 28 -16.05 9.08 -13.30
CA HIS A 28 -14.95 9.92 -13.78
C HIS A 28 -13.94 9.16 -14.65
N LEU A 29 -13.67 7.88 -14.35
CA LEU A 29 -12.82 7.02 -15.18
C LEU A 29 -13.47 6.67 -16.51
N ILE A 30 -14.78 6.41 -16.53
CA ILE A 30 -15.54 6.19 -17.77
C ILE A 30 -15.41 7.40 -18.68
N ASP A 31 -15.60 8.60 -18.16
CA ASP A 31 -15.49 9.83 -18.95
C ASP A 31 -14.07 10.03 -19.51
N ARG A 32 -13.05 9.74 -18.69
CA ARG A 32 -11.66 9.77 -19.12
C ARG A 32 -11.36 8.71 -20.19
N TYR A 33 -11.86 7.49 -20.04
CA TYR A 33 -11.66 6.40 -21.01
C TYR A 33 -12.40 6.65 -22.32
N LYS A 34 -13.59 7.27 -22.29
CA LYS A 34 -14.27 7.74 -23.51
C LYS A 34 -13.39 8.72 -24.29
N SER A 35 -12.79 9.69 -23.60
CA SER A 35 -11.84 10.62 -24.22
C SER A 35 -10.61 9.91 -24.83
N TYR A 36 -10.08 8.87 -24.18
CA TYR A 36 -8.98 8.06 -24.73
C TYR A 36 -9.40 7.20 -25.91
N GLN A 37 -10.60 6.63 -25.87
CA GLN A 37 -11.17 5.86 -26.97
C GLN A 37 -11.38 6.74 -28.22
N GLU A 38 -11.87 7.96 -28.04
CA GLU A 38 -12.05 8.95 -29.11
C GLU A 38 -10.71 9.37 -29.72
N SER A 39 -9.67 9.51 -28.88
CA SER A 39 -8.33 9.94 -29.29
C SER A 39 -7.46 8.80 -29.84
N ALA A 40 -7.88 7.54 -29.73
CA ALA A 40 -7.09 6.39 -30.15
C ALA A 40 -6.95 6.29 -31.68
N HIS A 41 -5.72 6.03 -32.15
CA HIS A 41 -5.37 6.06 -33.57
C HIS A 41 -5.54 4.72 -34.31
N ASN A 42 -5.70 3.61 -33.58
CA ASN A 42 -5.85 2.29 -34.16
C ASN A 42 -7.06 1.55 -33.56
N LEU A 43 -7.50 0.49 -34.25
CA LEU A 43 -8.70 -0.27 -33.88
C LEU A 43 -8.51 -1.08 -32.59
N GLU A 44 -7.29 -1.50 -32.30
CA GLU A 44 -6.92 -2.33 -31.15
C GLU A 44 -7.03 -1.52 -29.85
N ASP A 45 -6.47 -0.31 -29.83
CA ASP A 45 -6.58 0.65 -28.72
C ASP A 45 -8.03 1.07 -28.50
N LYS A 46 -8.80 1.32 -29.58
CA LYS A 46 -10.24 1.64 -29.46
C LYS A 46 -11.02 0.51 -28.81
N GLU A 47 -10.71 -0.73 -29.18
CA GLU A 47 -11.36 -1.91 -28.62
C GLU A 47 -10.94 -2.17 -27.17
N PHE A 48 -9.67 -1.91 -26.82
CA PHE A 48 -9.19 -1.95 -25.44
C PHE A 48 -9.97 -0.98 -24.55
N TRP A 49 -10.06 0.30 -24.94
CA TRP A 49 -10.78 1.30 -24.16
C TRP A 49 -12.29 1.01 -24.10
N ARG A 50 -12.87 0.48 -25.18
CA ARG A 50 -14.28 0.05 -25.20
C ARG A 50 -14.55 -1.02 -24.13
N ARG A 51 -13.68 -2.02 -24.01
CA ARG A 51 -13.80 -3.06 -22.99
C ARG A 51 -13.61 -2.50 -21.58
N ALA A 52 -12.62 -1.63 -21.38
CA ALA A 52 -12.41 -0.99 -20.09
C ALA A 52 -13.61 -0.14 -19.63
N ILE A 53 -14.31 0.52 -20.56
CA ILE A 53 -15.57 1.22 -20.27
C ILE A 53 -16.67 0.23 -19.90
N GLN A 54 -16.85 -0.85 -20.68
CA GLN A 54 -17.86 -1.87 -20.40
C GLN A 54 -17.64 -2.53 -19.04
N ASP A 55 -16.40 -2.86 -18.69
CA ASP A 55 -16.04 -3.46 -17.41
C ASP A 55 -16.41 -2.52 -16.23
N LEU A 56 -16.24 -1.20 -16.41
CA LEU A 56 -16.65 -0.19 -15.43
C LEU A 56 -18.17 -0.05 -15.35
N ASP A 57 -18.89 -0.06 -16.47
CA ASP A 57 -20.35 -0.02 -16.49
C ASP A 57 -20.97 -1.27 -15.84
N ASP A 58 -20.43 -2.45 -16.12
CA ASP A 58 -20.86 -3.71 -15.50
C ASP A 58 -20.62 -3.67 -13.98
N HIS A 59 -19.49 -3.12 -13.55
CA HIS A 59 -19.17 -2.90 -12.14
C HIS A 59 -20.12 -1.90 -11.47
N ILE A 60 -20.44 -0.78 -12.14
CA ILE A 60 -21.42 0.22 -11.65
C ILE A 60 -22.79 -0.42 -11.42
N ASN A 61 -23.15 -1.41 -12.25
CA ASN A 61 -24.44 -2.09 -12.18
C ASN A 61 -24.44 -3.34 -11.29
N SER A 62 -23.31 -3.71 -10.68
CA SER A 62 -23.18 -4.92 -9.87
C SER A 62 -23.96 -4.86 -8.56
N ASP A 63 -24.45 -6.02 -8.10
CA ASP A 63 -25.13 -6.15 -6.81
C ASP A 63 -24.18 -5.87 -5.63
N GLU A 64 -22.89 -6.18 -5.79
CA GLU A 64 -21.86 -5.84 -4.80
C GLU A 64 -21.78 -4.33 -4.56
N LEU A 65 -21.92 -3.53 -5.63
CA LEU A 65 -21.98 -2.08 -5.52
C LEU A 65 -23.31 -1.59 -4.96
N LYS A 66 -24.44 -2.14 -5.39
CA LYS A 66 -25.76 -1.75 -4.86
C LYS A 66 -25.91 -2.05 -3.37
N GLU A 67 -25.27 -3.11 -2.87
CA GLU A 67 -25.32 -3.54 -1.47
C GLU A 67 -24.28 -2.84 -0.56
N GLY A 68 -23.45 -1.96 -1.11
CA GLY A 68 -22.45 -1.21 -0.33
C GLY A 68 -21.30 -2.06 0.21
N LYS A 69 -21.07 -3.27 -0.34
CA LYS A 69 -20.05 -4.22 0.13
C LYS A 69 -18.71 -3.98 -0.54
N TYR A 70 -18.07 -2.84 -0.25
CA TYR A 70 -16.79 -2.46 -0.86
C TYR A 70 -15.59 -2.78 0.05
N PRO A 71 -14.86 -3.88 -0.16
CA PRO A 71 -13.53 -4.01 0.43
C PRO A 71 -12.59 -2.96 -0.19
N LYS A 72 -11.90 -2.19 0.67
CA LYS A 72 -10.75 -1.38 0.25
C LYS A 72 -9.72 -2.28 -0.45
N GLY A 73 -9.13 -1.79 -1.54
CA GLY A 73 -8.05 -2.48 -2.23
C GLY A 73 -6.77 -2.56 -1.40
N ILE A 74 -5.92 -3.54 -1.69
CA ILE A 74 -4.61 -3.67 -1.03
C ILE A 74 -3.76 -2.42 -1.27
N ASN A 75 -3.81 -1.82 -2.47
CA ASN A 75 -3.08 -0.59 -2.78
C ASN A 75 -3.47 0.53 -1.82
N THR A 76 -4.78 0.76 -1.64
CA THR A 76 -5.30 1.78 -0.73
C THR A 76 -4.83 1.53 0.69
N LEU A 77 -4.88 0.28 1.16
CA LEU A 77 -4.44 -0.08 2.51
C LEU A 77 -2.93 0.17 2.69
N ILE A 78 -2.09 -0.30 1.77
CA ILE A 78 -0.63 -0.11 1.84
C ILE A 78 -0.27 1.38 1.82
N ILE A 79 -0.86 2.14 0.90
CA ILE A 79 -0.62 3.59 0.77
C ILE A 79 -1.05 4.33 2.04
N GLU A 80 -2.27 4.07 2.53
CA GLU A 80 -2.79 4.70 3.76
C GLU A 80 -1.88 4.42 4.96
N MET A 81 -1.39 3.19 5.10
CA MET A 81 -0.45 2.82 6.15
C MET A 81 0.88 3.56 6.05
N ILE A 82 1.43 3.69 4.83
CA ILE A 82 2.68 4.41 4.58
C ILE A 82 2.52 5.90 4.88
N ASP A 83 1.44 6.53 4.42
CA ASP A 83 1.16 7.95 4.66
C ASP A 83 1.06 8.25 6.17
N TRP A 84 0.30 7.43 6.92
CA TRP A 84 0.22 7.57 8.37
C TRP A 84 1.59 7.43 9.03
N ARG A 85 2.34 6.39 8.64
CA ARG A 85 3.63 6.12 9.25
C ARG A 85 4.68 7.18 8.91
N ALA A 86 4.67 7.72 7.70
CA ALA A 86 5.57 8.79 7.26
C ALA A 86 5.33 10.09 8.04
N ALA A 87 4.07 10.48 8.23
CA ALA A 87 3.72 11.64 9.05
C ALA A 87 4.14 11.44 10.52
N MET A 88 3.87 10.26 11.09
CA MET A 88 4.32 9.94 12.45
C MET A 88 5.84 9.89 12.58
N TYR A 89 6.54 9.35 11.57
CA TYR A 89 8.00 9.34 11.51
C TYR A 89 8.56 10.75 11.55
N ALA A 90 7.97 11.67 10.77
CA ALA A 90 8.39 13.06 10.75
C ALA A 90 8.34 13.70 12.13
N PHE A 91 7.22 13.57 12.84
CA PHE A 91 7.06 14.11 14.19
C PHE A 91 7.96 13.45 15.25
N GLN A 92 8.40 12.21 15.02
CA GLN A 92 9.33 11.52 15.92
C GLN A 92 10.78 11.96 15.75
N HIS A 93 11.16 12.44 14.56
CA HIS A 93 12.56 12.69 14.19
C HIS A 93 12.86 14.16 13.89
N ALA A 94 11.85 14.99 13.64
CA ALA A 94 12.01 16.43 13.53
C ALA A 94 12.03 17.06 14.93
N GLU A 95 13.04 17.88 15.21
CA GLU A 95 12.99 18.76 16.37
C GLU A 95 11.89 19.80 16.16
N SER A 96 10.94 19.86 17.08
CA SER A 96 9.87 20.87 17.12
C SER A 96 9.71 21.36 18.55
N SER A 97 9.39 22.64 18.68
CA SER A 97 9.07 23.34 19.93
C SER A 97 7.87 24.24 19.67
N PRO A 98 6.65 23.88 20.12
CA PRO A 98 6.34 23.02 21.28
C PRO A 98 6.51 21.50 21.03
N LYS A 99 6.37 20.68 22.09
CA LYS A 99 6.31 19.20 21.99
C LYS A 99 4.84 18.73 21.99
N PRO A 100 4.12 18.87 20.87
CA PRO A 100 2.66 18.77 20.85
C PRO A 100 2.14 17.42 21.35
N PHE A 101 2.83 16.31 21.04
CA PHE A 101 2.42 14.96 21.47
C PHE A 101 2.56 14.70 22.96
N GLN A 102 3.34 15.51 23.69
CA GLN A 102 3.49 15.42 25.13
C GLN A 102 2.64 16.46 25.85
N GLU A 103 2.50 17.63 25.25
CA GLU A 103 1.91 18.82 25.90
C GLU A 103 0.41 18.98 25.60
N HIS A 104 -0.12 18.31 24.56
CA HIS A 104 -1.49 18.51 24.10
C HIS A 104 -2.22 17.20 23.85
N ALA A 105 -3.37 17.04 24.51
CA ALA A 105 -4.21 15.84 24.42
C ALA A 105 -4.67 15.53 22.99
N PHE A 106 -4.98 16.54 22.18
CA PHE A 106 -5.42 16.37 20.80
C PHE A 106 -4.35 15.64 19.95
N TYR A 107 -3.10 16.09 20.02
CA TYR A 107 -2.00 15.49 19.26
C TYR A 107 -1.64 14.09 19.78
N ALA A 108 -1.67 13.89 21.10
CA ALA A 108 -1.51 12.57 21.69
C ALA A 108 -2.59 11.58 21.19
N GLN A 109 -3.86 12.02 21.12
CA GLN A 109 -4.96 11.24 20.58
C GLN A 109 -4.80 10.97 19.08
N TRP A 110 -4.36 11.95 18.29
CA TRP A 110 -4.06 11.78 16.87
C TRP A 110 -2.98 10.71 16.65
N PHE A 111 -1.90 10.77 17.43
CA PHE A 111 -0.78 9.82 17.33
C PHE A 111 -1.21 8.40 17.72
N MET A 112 -1.99 8.27 18.79
CA MET A 112 -2.58 6.98 19.18
C MET A 112 -3.53 6.48 18.09
N GLY A 113 -4.41 7.33 17.56
CA GLY A 113 -5.30 7.01 16.45
C GLY A 113 -4.55 6.50 15.22
N GLY A 114 -3.50 7.20 14.80
CA GLY A 114 -2.62 6.75 13.71
C GLY A 114 -1.96 5.40 13.99
N THR A 115 -1.54 5.16 15.22
CA THR A 115 -1.02 3.84 15.66
C THR A 115 -2.08 2.76 15.47
N TYR A 116 -3.32 2.98 15.91
CA TYR A 116 -4.42 2.03 15.69
C TYR A 116 -4.69 1.78 14.21
N VAL A 117 -4.70 2.84 13.39
CA VAL A 117 -4.92 2.72 11.95
C VAL A 117 -3.87 1.83 11.31
N ILE A 118 -2.58 2.07 11.56
CA ILE A 118 -1.46 1.26 11.04
C ILE A 118 -1.63 -0.22 11.44
N PHE A 119 -1.94 -0.49 12.71
CA PHE A 119 -2.00 -1.87 13.22
C PHE A 119 -3.25 -2.61 12.71
N CYS A 120 -4.36 -1.89 12.54
CA CYS A 120 -5.56 -2.41 11.88
C CYS A 120 -5.29 -2.75 10.41
N ILE A 121 -4.60 -1.86 9.67
CA ILE A 121 -4.25 -2.10 8.27
C ILE A 121 -3.30 -3.30 8.15
N LEU A 122 -2.23 -3.33 8.94
CA LEU A 122 -1.30 -4.46 8.99
C LEU A 122 -2.08 -5.77 9.23
N GLY A 123 -2.95 -5.79 10.25
CA GLY A 123 -3.80 -6.93 10.56
C GLY A 123 -4.72 -7.38 9.41
N LYS A 124 -5.27 -6.44 8.62
CA LYS A 124 -6.08 -6.74 7.41
C LYS A 124 -5.22 -7.36 6.31
N LEU A 125 -4.05 -6.78 6.03
CA LEU A 125 -3.13 -7.25 4.99
C LEU A 125 -2.61 -8.66 5.27
N VAL A 126 -2.40 -9.01 6.54
CA VAL A 126 -1.89 -10.32 6.96
C VAL A 126 -2.97 -11.28 7.45
N SER A 127 -4.25 -10.96 7.23
CA SER A 127 -5.36 -11.76 7.74
C SER A 127 -5.25 -13.23 7.29
N LYS A 128 -5.62 -14.11 8.23
CA LYS A 128 -5.65 -15.57 8.03
C LYS A 128 -7.04 -16.05 7.64
N HIS A 129 -8.08 -15.22 7.67
CA HIS A 129 -9.42 -15.67 7.27
C HIS A 129 -9.44 -15.97 5.77
N SER A 130 -9.99 -17.12 5.40
CA SER A 130 -9.99 -17.63 4.02
C SER A 130 -10.86 -16.80 3.08
N GLN A 131 -11.81 -16.04 3.61
CA GLN A 131 -12.70 -15.18 2.83
C GLN A 131 -12.09 -13.79 2.56
N ASP A 132 -11.11 -13.38 3.35
CA ASP A 132 -10.53 -12.05 3.22
C ASP A 132 -9.70 -11.93 1.92
N LYS A 133 -9.79 -10.77 1.27
CA LYS A 133 -8.95 -10.38 0.14
C LYS A 133 -7.61 -9.79 0.65
N SER A 134 -6.91 -10.53 1.50
CA SER A 134 -5.67 -10.08 2.17
C SER A 134 -4.44 -10.22 1.27
N LEU A 135 -3.37 -9.46 1.56
CA LEU A 135 -2.08 -9.59 0.87
C LEU A 135 -1.47 -10.98 1.07
N ARG A 136 -1.64 -11.58 2.25
CA ARG A 136 -1.23 -12.97 2.51
C ARG A 136 -1.89 -13.94 1.55
N ARG A 137 -3.21 -13.83 1.39
CA ARG A 137 -3.95 -14.73 0.50
C ARG A 137 -3.53 -14.49 -0.94
N LEU A 138 -3.48 -13.23 -1.37
CA LEU A 138 -3.07 -12.90 -2.73
C LEU A 138 -1.67 -13.47 -3.04
N TRP A 139 -0.70 -13.25 -2.15
CA TRP A 139 0.63 -13.83 -2.28
C TRP A 139 0.59 -15.35 -2.42
N THR A 140 -0.15 -16.05 -1.55
CA THR A 140 -0.29 -17.52 -1.61
C THR A 140 -0.83 -18.01 -2.95
N GLU A 141 -1.69 -17.22 -3.60
CA GLU A 141 -2.31 -17.58 -4.87
C GLU A 141 -1.42 -17.29 -6.09
N VAL A 142 -0.49 -16.33 -6.00
CA VAL A 142 0.29 -15.87 -7.16
C VAL A 142 1.82 -16.02 -7.04
N SER A 143 2.34 -16.40 -5.88
CA SER A 143 3.79 -16.44 -5.61
C SER A 143 4.56 -17.35 -6.58
N HIS A 144 3.96 -18.44 -7.05
CA HIS A 144 4.60 -19.34 -8.01
C HIS A 144 4.78 -18.71 -9.40
N TYR A 145 3.86 -17.83 -9.85
CA TYR A 145 4.05 -17.07 -11.09
C TYR A 145 5.18 -16.05 -10.92
N ILE A 146 5.22 -15.35 -9.78
CA ILE A 146 6.27 -14.37 -9.47
C ILE A 146 7.64 -15.07 -9.41
N LYS A 147 7.73 -16.26 -8.81
CA LYS A 147 8.95 -17.08 -8.78
C LYS A 147 9.49 -17.41 -10.18
N CYS A 148 8.61 -17.54 -11.17
CA CYS A 148 8.98 -17.82 -12.57
C CYS A 148 9.27 -16.55 -13.39
N SER A 149 8.89 -15.36 -12.89
CA SER A 149 8.99 -14.10 -13.64
C SER A 149 10.40 -13.48 -13.71
N GLY A 150 11.33 -13.94 -12.87
CA GLY A 150 12.67 -13.36 -12.74
C GLY A 150 12.74 -12.02 -12.00
N LEU A 151 11.64 -11.54 -11.39
CA LEU A 151 11.61 -10.30 -10.61
C LEU A 151 12.34 -10.37 -9.26
N CYS A 152 12.51 -11.57 -8.72
CA CYS A 152 13.23 -11.85 -7.47
C CYS A 152 13.92 -13.22 -7.51
N SER A 153 14.82 -13.45 -6.56
CA SER A 153 15.46 -14.75 -6.39
C SER A 153 14.47 -15.79 -5.82
N LYS A 154 14.74 -17.07 -6.05
CA LYS A 154 13.95 -18.16 -5.46
C LYS A 154 14.01 -18.14 -3.93
N ASP A 155 15.17 -17.79 -3.38
CA ASP A 155 15.41 -17.68 -1.95
C ASP A 155 14.56 -16.57 -1.32
N GLU A 156 14.39 -15.44 -2.02
CA GLU A 156 13.52 -14.36 -1.56
C GLU A 156 12.05 -14.81 -1.48
N VAL A 157 11.57 -15.56 -2.48
CA VAL A 157 10.22 -16.14 -2.47
C VAL A 157 10.05 -17.09 -1.28
N GLU A 158 11.03 -17.95 -1.03
CA GLU A 158 10.98 -18.90 0.10
C GLU A 158 10.98 -18.20 1.46
N ILE A 159 11.79 -17.15 1.64
CA ILE A 159 11.76 -16.31 2.85
C ILE A 159 10.37 -15.71 3.04
N ILE A 160 9.77 -15.16 1.98
CA ILE A 160 8.43 -14.57 2.07
C ILE A 160 7.41 -15.65 2.42
N ASP A 161 7.42 -16.80 1.74
CA ASP A 161 6.50 -17.91 2.00
C ASP A 161 6.57 -18.34 3.46
N ASN A 162 7.78 -18.55 3.98
CA ASN A 162 8.02 -18.90 5.38
C ASN A 162 7.49 -17.83 6.35
N LYS A 163 7.76 -16.55 6.09
CA LYS A 163 7.24 -15.46 6.93
C LYS A 163 5.71 -15.34 6.85
N MET A 164 5.10 -15.68 5.72
CA MET A 164 3.66 -15.58 5.48
C MET A 164 2.88 -16.85 5.86
N GLN A 165 3.54 -17.88 6.42
CA GLN A 165 2.88 -19.07 6.94
C GLN A 165 1.87 -18.74 8.05
N ARG A 166 0.77 -19.52 8.10
CA ARG A 166 -0.38 -19.25 8.97
C ARG A 166 -0.07 -19.50 10.45
N THR A 167 0.68 -20.53 10.78
CA THR A 167 0.90 -20.99 12.17
C THR A 167 2.27 -20.58 12.69
N GLU A 168 3.32 -20.79 11.90
CA GLU A 168 4.72 -20.64 12.31
C GLU A 168 5.40 -19.41 11.70
N GLY A 169 4.67 -18.66 10.87
CA GLY A 169 5.19 -17.47 10.22
C GLY A 169 5.42 -16.29 11.17
N HIS A 170 5.81 -15.17 10.57
CA HIS A 170 6.16 -13.93 11.27
C HIS A 170 4.95 -13.28 11.95
N PHE A 171 3.80 -13.27 11.27
CA PHE A 171 2.60 -12.58 11.75
C PHE A 171 1.76 -13.46 12.69
N THR A 172 2.31 -13.70 13.88
CA THR A 172 1.69 -14.41 15.01
C THR A 172 1.86 -13.58 16.29
N ASN A 173 1.13 -13.93 17.37
CA ASN A 173 1.30 -13.26 18.67
C ASN A 173 2.68 -13.43 19.29
N GLN A 174 3.39 -14.49 18.89
CA GLN A 174 4.74 -14.79 19.37
C GLN A 174 5.81 -14.04 18.57
N ASN A 175 5.64 -13.94 17.25
CA ASN A 175 6.69 -13.50 16.34
C ASN A 175 6.54 -12.04 15.85
N SER A 176 5.36 -11.43 15.97
CA SER A 176 5.13 -10.03 15.55
C SER A 176 4.67 -9.16 16.72
N SER A 177 5.45 -8.11 17.00
CA SER A 177 5.09 -7.10 18.01
C SER A 177 3.80 -6.36 17.65
N MET A 178 3.50 -6.17 16.37
CA MET A 178 2.23 -5.61 15.90
C MET A 178 1.05 -6.49 16.28
N MET A 179 1.13 -7.79 15.99
CA MET A 179 0.04 -8.73 16.31
C MET A 179 -0.21 -8.81 17.81
N ARG A 180 0.86 -8.82 18.61
CA ARG A 180 0.80 -8.78 20.07
C ARG A 180 0.14 -7.49 20.57
N PHE A 181 0.55 -6.32 20.07
CA PHE A 181 -0.04 -5.05 20.47
C PHE A 181 -1.53 -5.01 20.13
N ARG A 182 -1.91 -5.31 18.88
CA ARG A 182 -3.31 -5.30 18.44
C ARG A 182 -4.20 -6.13 19.37
N ASN A 183 -3.74 -7.32 19.75
CA ASN A 183 -4.52 -8.21 20.61
C ASN A 183 -4.53 -7.76 22.08
N LYS A 184 -3.40 -7.27 22.60
CA LYS A 184 -3.32 -6.78 23.99
C LYS A 184 -4.12 -5.50 24.24
N VAL A 185 -4.21 -4.63 23.25
CA VAL A 185 -4.95 -3.37 23.37
C VAL A 185 -6.46 -3.59 23.52
N ILE A 186 -6.98 -4.71 23.01
CA ILE A 186 -8.38 -5.12 23.17
C ILE A 186 -8.54 -6.01 24.42
N ALA A 187 -7.44 -6.55 24.96
CA ALA A 187 -7.47 -7.40 26.15
C ALA A 187 -7.73 -6.56 27.42
N HIS A 188 -8.83 -6.86 28.11
CA HIS A 188 -9.18 -6.23 29.38
C HIS A 188 -8.15 -6.64 30.46
N ASN A 189 -7.65 -5.69 31.25
CA ASN A 189 -6.68 -5.85 32.36
C ASN A 189 -5.21 -6.15 31.98
N GLU A 190 -4.76 -5.88 30.75
CA GLU A 190 -3.33 -5.93 30.43
C GLU A 190 -2.72 -4.53 30.24
N GLY A 191 -1.46 -4.36 30.67
CA GLY A 191 -0.71 -3.14 30.41
C GLY A 191 -0.42 -2.96 28.92
N TYR A 192 -0.49 -1.71 28.44
CA TYR A 192 -0.19 -1.39 27.04
C TYR A 192 1.26 -1.79 26.70
N PRO A 193 1.48 -2.59 25.64
CA PRO A 193 2.83 -2.89 25.20
C PRO A 193 3.47 -1.63 24.60
N ILE A 194 4.74 -1.38 24.94
CA ILE A 194 5.53 -0.30 24.35
C ILE A 194 5.75 -0.61 22.87
N VAL A 195 5.28 0.27 21.98
CA VAL A 195 5.47 0.13 20.54
C VAL A 195 6.91 0.49 20.18
N LYS A 196 7.65 -0.49 19.67
CA LYS A 196 8.97 -0.28 19.08
C LYS A 196 8.83 -0.11 17.58
N TRP A 197 8.77 1.14 17.11
CA TRP A 197 8.50 1.46 15.71
C TRP A 197 9.49 0.83 14.72
N VAL A 198 10.74 0.62 15.11
CA VAL A 198 11.73 -0.11 14.29
C VAL A 198 11.26 -1.53 13.95
N GLU A 199 10.66 -2.24 14.90
CA GLU A 199 10.12 -3.59 14.67
C GLU A 199 8.89 -3.53 13.74
N ILE A 200 8.09 -2.47 13.84
CA ILE A 200 6.93 -2.26 12.96
C ILE A 200 7.37 -1.86 11.55
N ASP A 201 8.46 -1.10 11.41
CA ASP A 201 9.02 -0.71 10.12
C ASP A 201 9.55 -1.94 9.36
N GLU A 202 10.09 -2.95 10.05
CA GLU A 202 10.44 -4.24 9.44
C GLU A 202 9.21 -5.04 8.98
N ASP A 203 8.10 -5.01 9.73
CA ASP A 203 6.82 -5.58 9.30
C ASP A 203 6.30 -4.88 8.03
N ILE A 204 6.36 -3.55 8.00
CA ILE A 204 5.96 -2.73 6.85
C ILE A 204 6.87 -3.03 5.65
N LYS A 205 8.18 -3.08 5.83
CA LYS A 205 9.17 -3.41 4.79
C LYS A 205 8.84 -4.72 4.09
N LEU A 206 8.54 -5.78 4.87
CA LEU A 206 8.14 -7.07 4.31
C LEU A 206 6.88 -6.94 3.44
N LEU A 207 5.83 -6.27 3.93
CA LEU A 207 4.58 -6.13 3.20
C LEU A 207 4.72 -5.25 1.95
N CYS A 208 5.47 -4.15 2.04
CA CYS A 208 5.80 -3.29 0.91
C CYS A 208 6.55 -4.08 -0.17
N ARG A 209 7.49 -4.95 0.21
CA ARG A 209 8.21 -5.78 -0.77
C ARG A 209 7.31 -6.79 -1.45
N ILE A 210 6.45 -7.49 -0.70
CA ILE A 210 5.45 -8.43 -1.25
C ILE A 210 4.53 -7.71 -2.23
N TRP A 211 3.98 -6.57 -1.80
CA TRP A 211 3.14 -5.71 -2.61
C TRP A 211 3.85 -5.27 -3.90
N ALA A 212 5.09 -4.80 -3.80
CA ALA A 212 5.89 -4.37 -4.95
C ALA A 212 6.11 -5.49 -5.96
N LEU A 213 6.44 -6.70 -5.51
CA LEU A 213 6.62 -7.86 -6.38
C LEU A 213 5.35 -8.20 -7.16
N ILE A 214 4.20 -8.17 -6.48
CA ILE A 214 2.90 -8.41 -7.12
C ILE A 214 2.62 -7.29 -8.14
N THR A 215 2.73 -6.03 -7.75
CA THR A 215 2.47 -4.89 -8.64
C THR A 215 3.37 -4.89 -9.87
N MET A 216 4.68 -5.15 -9.71
CA MET A 216 5.62 -5.20 -10.84
C MET A 216 5.37 -6.40 -11.78
N TRP A 217 4.73 -7.45 -11.28
CA TRP A 217 4.37 -8.64 -12.05
C TRP A 217 3.03 -8.46 -12.78
N SER A 218 2.01 -7.90 -12.12
CA SER A 218 0.65 -7.82 -12.65
C SER A 218 0.34 -6.53 -13.39
N SER A 219 0.94 -5.40 -12.99
CA SER A 219 0.53 -4.06 -13.38
C SER A 219 1.67 -3.23 -13.97
N ILE A 220 1.29 -2.11 -14.60
CA ILE A 220 2.20 -1.08 -15.11
C ILE A 220 2.75 -0.14 -14.01
N GLY A 221 2.33 -0.35 -12.76
CA GLY A 221 2.74 0.45 -11.60
C GLY A 221 1.75 1.54 -11.22
N ILE A 222 1.95 2.10 -10.03
CA ILE A 222 1.11 3.11 -9.41
C ILE A 222 1.75 4.48 -9.60
N THR A 223 1.00 5.40 -10.19
CA THR A 223 1.43 6.78 -10.39
C THR A 223 1.24 7.56 -9.09
N GLU A 224 2.28 8.29 -8.66
CA GLU A 224 2.24 9.24 -7.53
C GLU A 224 1.47 8.70 -6.31
N PRO A 225 1.89 7.56 -5.74
CA PRO A 225 1.10 6.84 -4.74
C PRO A 225 1.02 7.57 -3.39
N PHE A 226 2.01 8.40 -3.06
CA PHE A 226 2.18 8.97 -1.73
C PHE A 226 1.80 10.43 -1.71
N ARG A 227 1.18 10.85 -0.61
CA ARG A 227 0.84 12.25 -0.41
C ARG A 227 2.11 13.12 -0.36
N PRO A 228 2.18 14.23 -1.11
CA PRO A 228 3.28 15.18 -0.97
C PRO A 228 3.34 15.75 0.46
N SER A 229 4.54 15.97 0.98
CA SER A 229 4.76 16.53 2.33
C SER A 229 3.95 17.82 2.61
N GLN A 230 3.77 18.66 1.59
CA GLN A 230 2.99 19.89 1.67
C GLN A 230 1.53 19.63 2.04
N GLN A 231 0.94 18.57 1.49
CA GLN A 231 -0.43 18.16 1.81
C GLN A 231 -0.48 17.36 3.12
N ALA A 232 0.59 16.64 3.48
CA ALA A 232 0.66 15.91 4.74
C ALA A 232 0.64 16.85 5.97
N PHE A 233 1.24 18.03 5.85
CA PHE A 233 1.34 19.01 6.93
C PHE A 233 0.52 20.28 6.69
N SER A 234 -0.35 20.30 5.68
CA SER A 234 -1.21 21.45 5.39
C SER A 234 -2.10 21.79 6.59
N GLY A 235 -2.18 23.07 6.95
CA GLY A 235 -3.02 23.53 8.07
C GLY A 235 -2.32 23.50 9.43
N LEU A 236 -1.03 23.20 9.47
CA LEU A 236 -0.20 23.27 10.69
C LEU A 236 0.56 24.60 10.81
N ASP A 237 0.42 25.50 9.85
CA ASP A 237 1.15 26.77 9.75
C ASP A 237 0.88 27.74 10.92
N SER A 238 -0.26 27.58 11.60
CA SER A 238 -0.61 28.38 12.78
C SER A 238 0.04 27.89 14.08
N ILE A 239 0.68 26.71 14.05
CA ILE A 239 1.14 25.98 15.24
C ILE A 239 2.65 25.75 15.18
N PHE A 240 3.19 25.57 13.98
CA PHE A 240 4.63 25.38 13.75
C PHE A 240 5.17 26.49 12.88
N THR A 241 6.43 26.84 13.14
CA THR A 241 7.17 27.78 12.30
C THR A 241 7.45 27.19 10.91
N PRO A 242 7.71 28.03 9.90
CA PRO A 242 8.09 27.54 8.57
C PRO A 242 9.32 26.62 8.57
N LEU A 243 10.27 26.84 9.48
CA LEU A 243 11.46 26.00 9.62
C LEU A 243 11.11 24.61 10.17
N GLU A 244 10.19 24.52 11.13
CA GLU A 244 9.71 23.24 11.67
C GLU A 244 8.88 22.47 10.65
N ILE A 245 7.99 23.14 9.91
CA ILE A 245 7.23 22.52 8.81
C ILE A 245 8.19 21.96 7.74
N ARG A 246 9.27 22.68 7.45
CA ARG A 246 10.32 22.19 6.55
C ARG A 246 11.03 20.96 7.12
N ALA A 247 11.42 20.97 8.38
CA ALA A 247 12.05 19.83 9.03
C ALA A 247 11.14 18.58 9.05
N LEU A 248 9.84 18.78 9.31
CA LEU A 248 8.82 17.73 9.21
C LEU A 248 8.73 17.18 7.78
N SER A 249 8.71 18.07 6.78
CA SER A 249 8.68 17.68 5.37
C SER A 249 9.91 16.88 4.96
N GLU A 250 11.10 17.26 5.43
CA GLU A 250 12.34 16.53 5.18
C GLU A 250 12.30 15.12 5.78
N GLN A 251 11.90 14.98 7.06
CA GLN A 251 11.79 13.67 7.70
C GLN A 251 10.69 12.78 7.10
N HIS A 252 9.57 13.37 6.68
CA HIS A 252 8.52 12.67 5.94
C HIS A 252 9.08 12.07 4.65
N ASN A 253 9.78 12.88 3.85
CA ASN A 253 10.35 12.43 2.58
C ASN A 253 11.43 11.37 2.77
N ILE A 254 12.26 11.47 3.82
CA ILE A 254 13.22 10.41 4.20
C ILE A 254 12.50 9.07 4.44
N TYR A 255 11.34 9.08 5.08
CA TYR A 255 10.59 7.84 5.29
C TYR A 255 10.01 7.28 3.99
N ILE A 256 9.48 8.15 3.12
CA ILE A 256 9.00 7.75 1.79
C ILE A 256 10.14 7.14 0.95
N GLU A 257 11.33 7.74 0.95
CA GLU A 257 12.52 7.21 0.27
C GLU A 257 12.93 5.83 0.81
N LYS A 258 12.82 5.61 2.12
CA LYS A 258 13.04 4.28 2.72
C LYS A 258 12.05 3.25 2.17
N VAL A 259 10.77 3.60 2.11
CA VAL A 259 9.73 2.74 1.55
C VAL A 259 9.98 2.45 0.07
N GLU A 260 10.34 3.46 -0.71
CA GLU A 260 10.68 3.28 -2.12
C GLU A 260 11.86 2.32 -2.32
N SER A 261 12.86 2.44 -1.44
CA SER A 261 13.98 1.52 -1.38
C SER A 261 13.52 0.09 -1.04
N TRP A 262 12.71 -0.10 0.00
CA TRP A 262 12.18 -1.42 0.39
C TRP A 262 11.45 -2.14 -0.75
N CYS A 263 10.73 -1.39 -1.60
CA CYS A 263 10.02 -1.95 -2.74
C CYS A 263 10.96 -2.51 -3.83
N THR A 264 12.21 -2.05 -3.90
CA THR A 264 13.14 -2.37 -5.00
C THR A 264 14.35 -3.21 -4.57
N HIS A 265 14.57 -3.40 -3.27
CA HIS A 265 15.70 -4.17 -2.73
C HIS A 265 15.27 -5.55 -2.20
N SER A 266 16.16 -6.53 -2.31
CA SER A 266 15.90 -7.91 -1.89
C SER A 266 15.81 -8.03 -0.37
N LEU A 267 14.92 -8.88 0.11
CA LEU A 267 14.90 -9.27 1.53
C LEU A 267 16.08 -10.16 1.95
N VAL A 268 16.83 -10.73 1.00
CA VAL A 268 17.95 -11.66 1.29
C VAL A 268 19.21 -10.91 1.67
N ASP A 269 19.66 -10.01 0.79
CA ASP A 269 20.96 -9.36 0.86
C ASP A 269 20.87 -7.82 0.78
N ASN A 270 19.64 -7.28 0.71
CA ASN A 270 19.37 -5.86 0.54
C ASN A 270 20.00 -5.27 -0.74
N SER A 271 20.30 -6.10 -1.75
CA SER A 271 20.74 -5.64 -3.06
C SER A 271 19.55 -5.14 -3.88
N LYS A 272 19.79 -4.20 -4.81
CA LYS A 272 18.75 -3.73 -5.73
C LYS A 272 18.50 -4.77 -6.80
N VAL A 273 17.31 -5.37 -6.80
CA VAL A 273 17.02 -6.57 -7.60
C VAL A 273 16.44 -6.25 -8.98
N SER A 274 15.86 -5.05 -9.14
CA SER A 274 15.13 -4.68 -10.36
C SER A 274 15.32 -3.22 -10.73
N LYS A 275 15.38 -2.95 -12.06
CA LYS A 275 15.20 -1.60 -12.61
C LYS A 275 13.73 -1.19 -12.64
N ARG A 276 12.79 -2.16 -12.65
CA ARG A 276 11.36 -1.90 -12.49
C ARG A 276 11.07 -1.55 -11.04
N SER A 277 10.09 -0.68 -10.88
CA SER A 277 9.57 -0.19 -9.61
C SER A 277 8.06 -0.34 -9.64
N PRO A 278 7.38 -0.61 -8.50
CA PRO A 278 5.93 -0.50 -8.45
C PRO A 278 5.45 0.95 -8.64
N PHE A 279 6.35 1.93 -8.63
CA PHE A 279 6.05 3.34 -8.79
C PHE A 279 6.36 3.82 -10.20
N ARG A 280 5.39 4.50 -10.81
CA ARG A 280 5.53 5.10 -12.13
C ARG A 280 5.74 6.60 -12.01
N LYS A 281 6.79 7.11 -12.66
CA LYS A 281 6.97 8.55 -12.92
C LYS A 281 6.48 8.84 -14.34
N ILE A 282 5.54 9.77 -14.48
CA ILE A 282 5.11 10.27 -15.79
C ILE A 282 6.08 11.39 -16.18
N SER A 283 6.85 11.19 -17.26
CA SER A 283 7.66 12.24 -17.87
C SER A 283 7.09 12.55 -19.25
N VAL A 284 6.66 13.79 -19.46
CA VAL A 284 6.27 14.28 -20.79
C VAL A 284 7.50 14.91 -21.43
N SER A 285 8.01 14.31 -22.48
CA SER A 285 9.02 14.93 -23.35
C SER A 285 8.29 15.62 -24.50
N THR A 286 8.32 16.95 -24.52
CA THR A 286 7.94 17.71 -25.72
C THR A 286 9.11 17.63 -26.70
N GLU A 287 8.97 16.83 -27.75
CA GLU A 287 9.84 16.96 -28.93
C GLU A 287 9.50 18.29 -29.59
N VAL A 288 10.40 19.26 -29.45
CA VAL A 288 10.36 20.49 -30.23
C VAL A 288 10.96 20.14 -31.59
N HIS A 289 10.09 20.03 -32.61
CA HIS A 289 10.51 19.99 -34.02
C HIS A 289 10.81 21.40 -34.53
#